data_AF-A0A846RUZ2-F1
#
_entry.id   AF-A0A846RUZ2-F1
#
_cell.length_a   1.000
_cell.length_b   1.000
_cell.length_c   1.000
_cell.angle_alpha   90.00
_cell.angle_beta   90.00
_cell.angle_gamma   90.00
#
_symmetry.space_group_name_H-M   'P 1'
#
loop_
_entity.id
_entity.type
_entity.pdbx_description
1 polymer ?
#
loop_
_entity_poly.entity_id
_entity_poly.type
_entity_poly.pdbx_seq_one_letter_code
_entity_poly.pdbx_strand_id
1 'polypeptide(L)' 'MNPRVHLLCGLNGAGKTTYARQLEHELPAVRFSLDEWMLHLFPELP' A
#
# COMPACT_ATOMS: atom_id res chain seq x y z
N MET A 1 21.90 6.99 -4.38
CA MET A 1 20.66 6.19 -4.22
C MET A 1 19.58 6.85 -5.07
N ASN A 2 18.96 6.12 -5.99
CA ASN A 2 17.85 6.65 -6.78
C ASN A 2 16.53 6.36 -6.05
N PRO A 3 15.72 7.37 -5.74
CA PRO A 3 14.38 7.13 -5.20
C PRO A 3 13.55 6.36 -6.23
N ARG A 4 12.77 5.39 -5.74
CA ARG A 4 11.93 4.52 -6.56
C ARG A 4 10.53 4.46 -5.98
N VAL A 5 9.53 4.54 -6.84
CA VAL A 5 8.12 4.34 -6.49
C VAL A 5 7.67 3.01 -7.07
N HIS A 6 7.07 2.16 -6.23
CA HIS A 6 6.44 0.91 -6.64
C HIS A 6 4.93 1.13 -6.68
N LEU A 7 4.36 1.34 -7.87
CA LEU A 7 2.93 1.52 -8.05
C LEU A 7 2.26 0.17 -8.35
N LEU A 8 1.32 -0.26 -7.51
CA LEU A 8 0.62 -1.53 -7.66
C LEU A 8 -0.81 -1.29 -8.15
N CYS A 9 -1.20 -1.94 -9.25
CA CYS A 9 -2.54 -1.87 -9.84
C CYS A 9 -3.08 -3.28 -10.11
N GLY A 10 -4.40 -3.45 -10.05
CA GLY A 10 -5.07 -4.72 -10.25
C GLY A 10 -6.39 -4.82 -9.49
N LEU A 11 -7.19 -5.84 -9.81
CA LEU A 11 -8.51 -6.06 -9.23
C LEU A 11 -8.45 -6.38 -7.72
N ASN A 12 -9.61 -6.33 -7.05
CA ASN A 12 -9.77 -6.78 -5.67
C ASN A 12 -9.39 -8.26 -5.57
N GLY A 13 -8.63 -8.63 -4.54
CA GLY A 13 -8.10 -9.99 -4.38
C GLY A 13 -6.85 -10.32 -5.20
N ALA A 14 -6.34 -9.43 -6.06
CA ALA A 14 -5.13 -9.68 -6.87
C ALA A 14 -3.80 -9.71 -6.08
N GLY A 15 -3.82 -9.68 -4.75
CA GLY A 15 -2.62 -9.80 -3.91
C GLY A 15 -1.77 -8.53 -3.74
N LYS A 16 -2.21 -7.36 -4.23
CA LYS A 16 -1.48 -6.09 -4.14
C LYS A 16 -1.03 -5.75 -2.71
N THR A 17 -1.93 -5.86 -1.74
CA THR A 17 -1.63 -5.57 -0.32
C THR A 17 -0.60 -6.54 0.26
N THR A 18 -0.67 -7.82 -0.11
CA THR A 18 0.32 -8.83 0.30
C THR A 18 1.70 -8.47 -0.23
N TYR A 19 1.80 -8.14 -1.52
CA TYR A 19 3.08 -7.78 -2.13
C TYR A 19 3.63 -6.45 -1.61
N ALA A 20 2.78 -5.45 -1.36
CA ALA A 20 3.19 -4.18 -0.77
C ALA A 20 3.82 -4.35 0.62
N ARG A 21 3.25 -5.23 1.47
CA ARG A 21 3.78 -5.56 2.80
C ARG A 21 5.13 -6.27 2.71
N GLN A 22 5.30 -7.14 1.71
CA GLN A 22 6.58 -7.79 1.46
C GLN A 22 7.66 -6.77 1.08
N LEU A 23 7.37 -5.85 0.14
CA LEU A 23 8.30 -4.79 -0.26
C LEU A 23 8.68 -3.86 0.90
N GLU A 24 7.73 -3.53 1.78
CA GLU A 24 7.97 -2.73 2.99
C GLU A 24 8.97 -3.40 3.95
N HIS A 25 8.98 -4.73 4.01
CA HIS A 25 9.92 -5.48 4.85
C HIS A 25 11.29 -5.65 4.19
N GLU A 26 11.32 -5.77 2.86
CA GLU A 26 12.55 -6.06 2.10
C GLU A 26 13.34 -4.81 1.72
N LEU A 27 12.70 -3.64 1.68
CA LEU A 27 13.29 -2.38 1.23
C LEU A 27 13.19 -1.31 2.32
N PRO A 28 14.11 -0.31 2.33
CA PRO A 28 13.93 0.90 3.14
C PRO A 28 12.84 1.79 2.52
N ALA A 29 11.59 1.30 2.56
CA ALA A 29 10.44 1.89 1.89
C ALA A 29 9.33 2.20 2.90
N VAL A 30 8.51 3.19 2.56
CA VAL A 30 7.27 3.49 3.26
C VAL A 30 6.10 3.06 2.37
N ARG A 31 5.15 2.33 2.94
CA ARG A 31 3.97 1.87 2.22
C ARG A 31 2.85 2.92 2.29
N PHE A 32 2.39 3.35 1.12
CA PHE A 32 1.19 4.19 1.00
C PHE A 32 0.03 3.34 0.47
N SER A 33 -1.09 3.31 1.20
CA SER A 33 -2.31 2.60 0.81
C SER A 33 -3.52 3.51 0.96
N LEU A 34 -4.17 3.87 -0.16
CA LEU A 34 -5.36 4.73 -0.14
C LEU A 34 -6.42 4.17 0.81
N ASP A 35 -6.66 2.86 0.77
CA ASP A 35 -7.65 2.18 1.61
C ASP A 35 -7.36 2.35 3.11
N GLU A 36 -6.09 2.22 3.51
CA GLU A 36 -5.71 2.39 4.93
C GLU A 36 -5.82 3.86 5.36
N TRP A 37 -5.44 4.80 4.50
CA TRP A 37 -5.62 6.22 4.77
C TRP A 37 -7.10 6.60 4.88
N MET A 38 -7.95 6.07 4.01
CA MET A 38 -9.40 6.28 4.07
C MET A 38 -9.99 5.78 5.39
N LEU A 39 -9.59 4.58 5.84
CA LEU A 39 -10.03 4.05 7.14
C LEU A 39 -9.54 4.90 8.32
N HIS A 40 -8.33 5.44 8.26
CA HIS A 40 -7.78 6.29 9.32
C HIS A 40 -8.41 7.70 9.35
N LEU A 41 -8.67 8.28 8.17
CA LEU A 41 -9.19 9.64 8.06
C LEU A 41 -10.71 9.71 8.22
N PHE A 42 -11.41 8.63 7.86
CA PHE A 42 -12.88 8.57 7.87
C PHE A 42 -13.39 7.26 8.50
N PRO A 43 -13.10 6.99 9.78
CA PRO A 43 -13.49 5.74 10.44
C PRO A 43 -15.01 5.54 10.58
N GLU A 44 -15.80 6.59 10.36
CA GLU A 44 -17.26 6.58 10.49
C GLU A 44 -18.00 6.40 9.16
N LEU A 45 -17.27 6.46 8.04
CA LEU A 45 -17.85 6.13 6.74
C LEU A 45 -17.94 4.60 6.61
N PRO A 46 -19.12 4.07 6.21
CA PRO A 46 -19.31 2.64 6.03
C PRO A 46 -18.42 2.03 4.94
#